data_AF-A0A935Y636-F1
#
_entry.id   AF-A0A935Y636-F1
#
_cell.length_a   1.000
_cell.length_b   1.000
_cell.length_c   1.000
_cell.angle_alpha   90.00
_cell.angle_beta   90.00
_cell.angle_gamma   90.00
#
_symmetry.space_group_name_H-M   'P 1'
#
loop_
_entity.id
_entity.type
_entity.pdbx_description
1 polymer ?
#
loop_
_entity_poly.entity_id
_entity_poly.type
_entity_poly.pdbx_seq_one_letter_code
_entity_poly.pdbx_strand_id
1 'polypeptide(L)'
;MLVLKTLVIGFAVLLLVAAVTLIAFGANRLGGTGFDLTKLEVPAGCRVEQMTAEGDRLILSIGGRDDCRQVLIADMKSGQMIGQFDLTSPQ
;
A
#
# COMPACT_ATOMS: atom_id res chain seq x y z
N MET A 1 47.07 25.68 6.26
CA MET A 1 46.32 25.11 5.11
C MET A 1 45.75 23.71 5.37
N LEU A 2 46.41 22.85 6.16
CA LEU A 2 45.91 21.49 6.42
C LEU A 2 44.56 21.46 7.16
N VAL A 3 44.42 22.29 8.22
CA VAL A 3 43.21 22.36 9.06
C VAL A 3 41.96 22.79 8.29
N LEU A 4 42.08 23.80 7.42
CA LEU A 4 40.96 24.27 6.59
C LEU A 4 40.52 23.18 5.60
N LYS A 5 41.47 22.47 4.98
CA LYS A 5 41.18 21.36 4.06
C LYS A 5 40.45 20.21 4.76
N THR A 6 40.91 19.80 5.94
CA THR A 6 40.25 18.74 6.71
C THR A 6 38.82 19.12 7.12
N LEU A 7 38.60 20.39 7.49
CA LEU A 7 37.28 20.86 7.89
C LEU A 7 36.31 20.90 6.70
N VAL A 8 36.78 21.37 5.54
CA VAL A 8 35.99 21.40 4.30
C VAL A 8 35.65 19.99 3.82
N ILE A 9 36.60 19.05 3.86
CA ILE A 9 36.36 17.65 3.49
C ILE A 9 35.33 17.03 4.44
N GLY A 10 35.44 17.27 5.75
CA GLY A 10 34.45 16.79 6.72
C GLY A 10 33.05 17.31 6.44
N PHE A 11 32.91 18.61 6.14
CA PHE A 11 31.62 19.21 5.82
C PHE A 11 31.03 18.68 4.51
N ALA A 12 31.87 18.48 3.49
CA ALA A 12 31.45 17.92 2.22
C ALA A 12 30.93 16.47 2.37
N VAL A 13 31.63 15.64 3.15
CA VAL A 13 31.19 14.27 3.46
C VAL A 13 29.88 14.28 4.23
N LEU A 14 29.75 15.14 5.25
CA LEU A 14 28.52 15.25 6.04
C LEU A 14 27.32 15.67 5.19
N LEU A 15 27.49 16.64 4.29
CA LEU A 15 26.45 17.05 3.36
C LEU A 15 26.06 15.95 2.38
N LEU A 16 27.04 15.19 1.87
CA LEU A 16 26.78 14.04 1.00
C LEU A 16 25.94 12.97 1.72
N VAL A 17 26.30 12.62 2.95
CA VAL A 17 25.55 11.66 3.77
C VAL A 17 24.13 12.15 4.04
N ALA A 18 23.97 13.42 4.39
CA ALA A 18 22.65 14.02 4.63
C ALA A 18 21.79 14.04 3.36
N ALA A 19 22.37 14.39 2.21
CA ALA A 19 21.65 14.40 0.93
C ALA A 19 21.19 12.99 0.55
N VAL A 20 22.07 11.99 0.63
CA VAL A 20 21.72 10.59 0.31
C VAL A 20 20.62 10.06 1.22
N THR A 21 20.69 10.33 2.52
CA THR A 21 19.66 9.90 3.47
C THR A 21 18.31 10.57 3.20
N LEU A 22 18.29 11.88 2.94
CA LEU A 22 17.06 12.59 2.58
C LEU A 22 16.46 12.10 1.26
N ILE A 23 17.29 11.85 0.24
CA ILE A 23 16.83 11.33 -1.06
C ILE A 23 16.26 9.93 -0.90
N ALA A 24 16.94 9.02 -0.19
CA ALA A 24 16.46 7.66 0.03
C ALA A 24 15.13 7.64 0.80
N PHE A 25 15.00 8.48 1.84
CA PHE A 25 13.78 8.57 2.61
C PHE A 25 12.63 9.22 1.82
N GLY A 26 12.95 10.24 1.02
CA GLY A 26 12.01 10.88 0.09
C GLY A 26 11.54 9.92 -1.01
N ALA A 27 12.46 9.16 -1.59
CA ALA A 27 12.16 8.13 -2.59
C ALA A 27 11.30 7.01 -2.01
N ASN A 28 11.53 6.57 -0.77
CA ASN A 28 10.65 5.59 -0.11
C ASN A 28 9.25 6.14 0.19
N ARG A 29 9.11 7.45 0.44
CA ARG A 29 7.80 8.08 0.64
C ARG A 29 7.06 8.33 -0.66
N LEU A 30 7.76 8.75 -1.71
CA LEU A 30 7.18 9.03 -3.03
C LEU A 30 7.00 7.76 -3.88
N GLY A 31 7.80 6.72 -3.60
CA GLY A 31 7.76 5.40 -4.25
C GLY A 31 6.66 4.49 -3.72
N GLY A 32 5.78 4.98 -2.86
CA GLY A 32 4.46 4.39 -2.69
C GLY A 32 3.71 4.61 -4.00
N THR A 33 3.86 3.68 -4.95
CA THR A 33 3.04 3.60 -6.14
C THR A 33 1.60 3.53 -5.66
N GLY A 34 0.91 4.67 -5.62
CA GLY A 34 -0.54 4.68 -5.50
C GLY A 34 -1.06 3.73 -6.57
N PHE A 35 -1.90 2.79 -6.16
CA PHE A 35 -2.45 1.83 -7.11
C PHE A 35 -3.30 2.61 -8.12
N ASP A 36 -2.92 2.59 -9.40
CA ASP A 36 -3.64 3.32 -10.44
C ASP A 36 -4.96 2.60 -10.75
N LEU A 37 -4.85 1.37 -11.26
CA LEU A 37 -5.97 0.46 -11.51
C LEU A 37 -5.58 -0.95 -11.08
N THR A 38 -6.19 -1.44 -10.01
CA THR A 38 -6.06 -2.85 -9.57
C THR A 38 -7.32 -3.63 -9.94
N LYS A 39 -7.16 -4.85 -10.45
CA LYS A 39 -8.27 -5.74 -10.75
C LYS A 39 -8.48 -6.65 -9.55
N LEU A 40 -9.62 -6.49 -8.89
CA LEU A 40 -10.05 -7.45 -7.88
C LEU A 40 -10.85 -8.55 -8.57
N GLU A 41 -10.42 -9.80 -8.39
CA GLU A 41 -11.12 -10.95 -8.96
C GLU A 41 -12.44 -11.15 -8.22
N VAL A 42 -13.55 -10.79 -8.86
CA VAL A 42 -14.90 -11.12 -8.39
C VAL A 42 -15.38 -12.31 -9.22
N PRO A 43 -15.75 -13.45 -8.61
CA PRO A 43 -16.19 -14.63 -9.34
C PRO A 43 -17.38 -14.33 -10.25
N ALA A 44 -17.43 -15.00 -11.41
CA ALA A 44 -18.48 -14.77 -12.40
C ALA A 44 -19.87 -15.05 -11.82
N GLY A 45 -20.80 -14.13 -12.01
CA GLY A 45 -22.16 -14.21 -11.46
C GLY A 45 -22.30 -13.76 -10.01
N CYS A 46 -21.21 -13.38 -9.35
CA CYS A 46 -21.25 -12.69 -8.06
C CYS A 46 -21.28 -11.17 -8.27
N ARG A 47 -21.89 -10.45 -7.32
CA ARG A 47 -22.02 -8.99 -7.36
C ARG A 47 -21.50 -8.37 -6.06
N VAL A 48 -20.99 -7.14 -6.19
CA VAL A 48 -20.71 -6.31 -5.01
C VAL A 48 -22.05 -5.88 -4.42
N GLU A 49 -22.30 -6.26 -3.16
CA GLU A 49 -23.50 -5.86 -2.42
C GLU A 49 -23.25 -4.64 -1.56
N GLN A 50 -22.07 -4.54 -0.98
CA GLN A 50 -21.66 -3.40 -0.17
C GLN A 50 -20.18 -3.11 -0.36
N MET A 51 -19.84 -1.83 -0.29
CA MET A 51 -18.48 -1.33 -0.31
C MET A 51 -18.32 -0.30 0.81
N THR A 52 -17.27 -0.43 1.61
CA THR A 52 -16.98 0.48 2.72
C THR A 52 -15.47 0.70 2.82
N ALA A 53 -15.07 1.92 3.15
CA ALA A 53 -13.68 2.27 3.39
C ALA A 53 -13.49 2.57 4.88
N GLU A 54 -12.47 1.96 5.48
CA GLU A 54 -12.09 2.17 6.89
C GLU A 54 -10.57 2.36 7.00
N GLY A 55 -10.14 3.58 7.29
CA GLY A 55 -8.72 3.94 7.30
C GLY A 55 -8.08 3.72 5.93
N ASP A 56 -7.06 2.85 5.89
CA ASP A 56 -6.35 2.47 4.65
C ASP A 56 -6.94 1.19 4.00
N ARG A 57 -8.09 0.71 4.45
CA ARG A 57 -8.68 -0.56 3.99
C ARG A 57 -9.97 -0.34 3.22
N LEU A 58 -10.08 -1.04 2.10
CA LEU A 58 -11.32 -1.21 1.35
C LEU A 58 -11.93 -2.56 1.74
N ILE A 59 -13.17 -2.53 2.20
CA ILE A 59 -13.95 -3.70 2.60
C ILE A 59 -15.08 -3.86 1.60
N LEU A 60 -15.15 -5.01 0.96
CA LEU A 60 -16.13 -5.34 -0.08
C LEU A 60 -16.90 -6.59 0.34
N SER A 61 -18.22 -6.45 0.45
CA SER A 61 -19.11 -7.59 0.62
C SER A 61 -19.57 -8.04 -0.76
N ILE A 62 -19.18 -9.26 -1.14
CA ILE A 62 -19.62 -9.93 -2.35
C ILE A 62 -20.77 -10.85 -1.99
N GLY A 63 -21.79 -10.85 -2.84
CA GLY A 63 -22.95 -11.71 -2.70
C GLY A 63 -23.56 -12.02 -4.07
N GLY A 64 -24.86 -12.29 -4.09
CA GLY A 64 -25.56 -12.88 -5.23
C GLY A 64 -26.11 -14.26 -4.89
N ARG A 65 -25.49 -15.32 -5.44
CA ARG A 65 -25.87 -16.71 -5.13
C ARG A 65 -25.25 -17.16 -3.80
N ASP A 66 -25.73 -18.26 -3.22
CA ASP A 66 -25.24 -18.74 -1.92
C ASP A 66 -23.73 -19.04 -1.92
N ASP A 67 -23.15 -19.41 -3.07
CA ASP A 67 -21.73 -19.65 -3.30
C ASP A 67 -20.88 -18.37 -3.48
N CYS A 68 -21.52 -17.20 -3.48
CA CYS A 68 -20.87 -15.90 -3.69
C CYS A 68 -20.62 -15.11 -2.41
N ARG A 69 -21.11 -15.57 -1.25
CA ARG A 69 -21.04 -14.80 -0.01
C ARG A 69 -19.62 -14.80 0.55
N GLN A 70 -18.93 -13.68 0.38
CA GLN A 70 -17.58 -13.50 0.90
C GLN A 70 -17.30 -12.02 1.18
N VAL A 71 -16.34 -11.75 2.08
CA VAL A 71 -15.84 -10.41 2.37
C VAL A 71 -14.39 -10.32 1.92
N LEU A 72 -14.11 -9.37 1.03
CA LEU A 72 -12.76 -9.07 0.54
C LEU A 72 -12.24 -7.82 1.25
N ILE A 73 -10.99 -7.88 1.71
CA ILE A 73 -10.30 -6.73 2.33
C ILE A 73 -9.08 -6.42 1.48
N ALA A 74 -9.00 -5.19 0.98
CA ALA A 74 -7.87 -4.70 0.20
C ALA A 74 -7.23 -3.47 0.86
N ASP A 75 -5.94 -3.31 0.64
CA ASP A 75 -5.18 -2.12 1.03
C ASP A 75 -5.36 -1.03 -0.02
N MET A 76 -5.87 0.14 0.38
CA MET A 76 -6.10 1.28 -0.51
C MET A 76 -4.83 2.09 -0.79
N LYS A 77 -3.66 1.71 -0.28
CA LYS A 77 -2.40 2.39 -0.67
C LYS A 77 -1.74 1.66 -1.83
N SER A 78 -1.67 0.34 -1.73
CA SER A 78 -1.01 -0.57 -2.67
C SER A 78 -1.97 -1.26 -3.64
N GLY A 79 -3.28 -1.23 -3.38
CA GLY A 79 -4.28 -1.96 -4.17
C GLY A 79 -4.20 -3.48 -4.02
N GLN A 80 -3.45 -3.97 -3.03
CA GLN A 80 -3.27 -5.40 -2.78
C GLN A 80 -4.40 -5.97 -1.93
N MET A 81 -4.76 -7.22 -2.18
CA MET A 81 -5.67 -7.96 -1.31
C MET A 81 -4.96 -8.30 0.01
N ILE A 82 -5.49 -7.82 1.13
CA ILE A 82 -5.01 -8.13 2.48
C ILE A 82 -5.55 -9.50 2.92
N GLY A 83 -6.79 -9.81 2.57
CA GLY A 83 -7.40 -11.09 2.91
C GLY A 83 -8.84 -11.22 2.43
N GLN A 84 -9.39 -12.42 2.65
CA GLN A 84 -10.75 -12.79 2.30
C GLN A 84 -11.40 -13.64 3.40
N PHE A 85 -12.70 -13.49 3.58
CA PHE A 85 -13.52 -14.34 4.44
C PHE A 85 -14.61 -15.01 3.62
N ASP A 86 -14.68 -16.33 3.68
CA ASP A 86 -15.79 -17.10 3.15
C ASP A 86 -16.93 -17.11 4.19
N LEU A 87 -18.12 -16.68 3.79
CA LEU A 87 -19.28 -16.58 4.68
C LEU A 87 -20.16 -17.82 4.47
N THR A 88 -19.92 -18.83 5.29
CA THR A 88 -20.80 -20.00 5.37
C THR A 88 -21.93 -19.74 6.36
N SER A 89 -23.17 -20.07 5.96
CA SER A 89 -24.27 -20.12 6.92
C SER A 89 -24.20 -21.45 7.67
N PRO A 90 -24.03 -21.47 9.00
CA PRO A 90 -24.36 -22.67 9.75
C PRO A 90 -25.86 -22.94 9.52
N GLN A 91 -26.17 -24.12 9.00
CA GLN A 91 -27.54 -24.60 8.86
C GLN A 91 -28.16 -24.84 10.23
#